data_AF-A0A2V5NK29-F1
#
_entry.id   AF-A0A2V5NK29-F1
#
_cell.length_a   1.000
_cell.length_b   1.000
_cell.length_c   1.000
_cell.angle_alpha   90.00
_cell.angle_beta   90.00
_cell.angle_gamma   90.00
#
_symmetry.space_group_name_H-M   'P 1'
#
loop_
_entity.id
_entity.type
_entity.pdbx_description
1 polymer ?
#
loop_
_entity_poly.entity_id
_entity_poly.type
_entity_poly.pdbx_seq_one_letter_code
_entity_poly.pdbx_strand_id
1 'polypeptide(L)'
;MKPIKKDELFESLGDFLKLKGVELKDGAYAKRIRQGCNLLTDAINGTQKTVKHARVEVDKKLDQLRQTIHEATAPKEPPASSAQRPASAGASKKERSRPGRKRSSSPKNRAKSARR
;
A
#
# COMPACT_ATOMS: atom_id res chain seq x y z
N MET A 1 -9.62 -9.18 -2.36
CA MET A 1 -10.62 -9.63 -1.38
C MET A 1 -11.41 -8.44 -0.87
N LYS A 2 -12.75 -8.55 -0.93
CA LYS A 2 -13.71 -7.54 -0.46
C LYS A 2 -13.89 -7.72 1.06
N PRO A 3 -13.88 -6.61 1.84
CA PRO A 3 -14.17 -6.68 3.26
C PRO A 3 -15.65 -7.03 3.48
N ILE A 4 -15.92 -7.82 4.50
CA ILE A 4 -17.27 -8.19 4.94
C ILE A 4 -17.85 -7.00 5.73
N LYS A 5 -19.10 -6.63 5.46
CA LYS A 5 -19.79 -5.56 6.20
C LYS A 5 -20.29 -6.06 7.55
N LYS A 6 -20.39 -5.13 8.51
CA LYS A 6 -21.06 -5.43 9.78
C LYS A 6 -22.50 -5.82 9.50
N ASP A 7 -23.01 -6.79 10.26
CA ASP A 7 -24.33 -7.40 10.14
C ASP A 7 -24.59 -8.27 8.88
N GLU A 8 -23.72 -8.27 7.86
CA GLU A 8 -23.86 -9.14 6.67
C GLU A 8 -23.83 -10.63 7.04
N LEU A 9 -22.96 -11.01 7.98
CA LEU A 9 -22.92 -12.37 8.54
C LEU A 9 -24.15 -12.70 9.38
N PHE A 10 -24.78 -11.71 10.00
CA PHE A 10 -25.99 -11.92 10.78
C PHE A 10 -27.20 -12.14 9.87
N GLU A 11 -27.31 -11.37 8.78
CA GLU A 11 -28.37 -11.53 7.78
C GLU A 11 -28.28 -12.88 7.07
N SER A 12 -27.08 -13.22 6.57
CA SER A 12 -26.84 -14.51 5.91
C SER A 12 -27.07 -15.71 6.84
N LEU A 13 -26.70 -15.59 8.12
CA LEU A 13 -27.06 -16.58 9.14
C LEU A 13 -28.57 -16.65 9.38
N GLY A 14 -29.24 -15.51 9.46
CA GLY A 14 -30.69 -15.43 9.63
C GLY A 14 -31.44 -16.12 8.49
N ASP A 15 -31.04 -15.87 7.25
CA ASP A 15 -31.65 -16.49 6.08
C ASP A 15 -31.36 -18.00 6.01
N PHE A 16 -30.15 -18.42 6.36
CA PHE A 16 -29.82 -19.84 6.51
C PHE A 16 -30.70 -20.53 7.56
N LEU A 17 -30.91 -19.89 8.71
CA LEU A 17 -31.74 -20.44 9.78
C LEU A 17 -33.21 -20.51 9.37
N LYS A 18 -33.73 -19.48 8.67
CA LYS A 18 -35.10 -19.50 8.12
C LYS A 18 -35.30 -20.68 7.16
N LEU A 19 -34.33 -20.95 6.29
CA LEU A 19 -34.36 -22.11 5.39
C LEU A 19 -34.40 -23.46 6.14
N LYS A 20 -33.91 -23.50 7.38
CA LYS A 20 -33.98 -24.67 8.27
C LYS A 20 -35.21 -24.68 9.17
N GLY A 21 -36.14 -23.74 8.99
CA GLY A 21 -37.34 -23.61 9.80
C GLY A 21 -37.11 -22.98 11.18
N VAL A 22 -35.94 -22.36 11.40
CA VAL A 22 -35.61 -21.66 12.65
C VAL A 22 -35.66 -20.16 12.42
N GLU A 23 -36.56 -19.47 13.13
CA GLU A 23 -36.69 -18.03 13.00
C GLU A 23 -35.98 -17.32 14.16
N LEU A 24 -34.99 -16.48 13.81
CA LEU A 24 -34.29 -15.68 14.81
C LEU A 24 -35.12 -14.44 15.14
N LYS A 25 -35.99 -14.55 16.14
CA LYS A 25 -36.81 -13.43 16.62
C LYS A 25 -35.95 -12.38 17.31
N ASP A 26 -36.33 -11.11 17.13
CA ASP A 26 -35.68 -10.00 17.82
C ASP A 26 -35.79 -10.17 19.34
N GLY A 27 -34.64 -10.11 20.01
CA GLY A 27 -34.53 -10.38 21.44
C GLY A 27 -33.09 -10.38 21.92
N ALA A 28 -32.89 -10.61 23.22
CA ALA A 28 -31.55 -10.64 23.83
C ALA A 28 -30.63 -11.69 23.17
N TYR A 29 -31.20 -12.84 22.76
CA TYR A 29 -30.48 -13.90 22.08
C TYR A 29 -30.02 -13.48 20.66
N ALA A 30 -30.92 -12.91 19.85
CA ALA A 30 -30.56 -12.39 18.53
C ALA A 30 -29.51 -11.27 18.59
N LYS A 31 -29.61 -10.37 19.58
CA LYS A 31 -28.59 -9.34 19.83
C LYS A 31 -27.22 -9.94 20.13
N ARG A 32 -27.16 -11.01 20.95
CA ARG A 32 -25.91 -11.70 21.29
C ARG A 32 -25.30 -12.40 20.08
N ILE A 33 -26.11 -13.04 19.24
CA ILE A 33 -25.66 -13.62 17.97
C ILE A 33 -25.13 -12.54 17.04
N ARG A 34 -25.83 -11.41 16.90
CA ARG A 34 -25.38 -10.28 16.09
C ARG A 34 -24.02 -9.75 16.54
N GLN A 35 -23.82 -9.62 17.86
CA GLN A 35 -22.51 -9.25 18.43
C GLN A 35 -21.42 -10.27 18.09
N GLY A 36 -21.72 -11.57 18.16
CA GLY A 36 -20.81 -12.63 17.74
C GLY A 36 -20.45 -12.55 16.25
N CYS A 37 -21.44 -12.34 15.38
CA CYS A 37 -21.22 -12.15 13.94
C CYS A 37 -20.38 -10.91 13.65
N ASN A 38 -20.56 -9.83 14.41
CA ASN A 38 -19.75 -8.62 14.26
C ASN A 38 -18.29 -8.83 14.70
N LEU A 39 -18.06 -9.55 15.80
CA LEU A 39 -16.71 -9.95 16.21
C LEU A 39 -16.03 -10.82 15.14
N LEU A 40 -16.76 -11.79 14.59
CA LEU A 40 -16.25 -12.67 13.54
C LEU A 40 -15.95 -11.89 12.25
N THR A 41 -16.79 -10.92 11.90
CA THR A 41 -16.57 -10.01 10.76
C THR A 41 -15.26 -9.27 10.92
N ASP A 42 -15.01 -8.68 12.10
CA ASP A 42 -13.80 -7.92 12.38
C ASP A 42 -12.55 -8.84 12.34
N ALA A 43 -12.66 -10.06 12.87
CA ALA A 43 -11.58 -11.06 12.81
C ALA A 43 -11.27 -11.50 11.37
N ILE A 44 -12.28 -11.83 10.57
CA ILE A 44 -12.09 -12.23 9.16
C ILE A 44 -11.48 -11.09 8.36
N ASN A 45 -11.98 -9.86 8.53
CA ASN A 45 -11.42 -8.68 7.88
C ASN A 45 -9.98 -8.41 8.31
N GLY A 46 -9.64 -8.67 9.58
CA GLY A 46 -8.27 -8.66 10.09
C GLY A 46 -7.39 -9.66 9.36
N THR A 47 -7.81 -10.93 9.30
CA THR A 47 -7.07 -12.00 8.61
C THR A 47 -6.93 -11.73 7.10
N GLN A 48 -7.94 -11.16 6.45
CA GLN A 48 -7.83 -10.77 5.05
C GLN A 48 -6.74 -9.71 4.82
N LYS A 49 -6.53 -8.79 5.78
CA LYS A 49 -5.45 -7.80 5.70
C LYS A 49 -4.10 -8.49 5.89
N THR A 50 -3.94 -9.36 6.87
CA THR A 50 -2.67 -10.06 7.12
C THR A 50 -2.28 -10.93 5.93
N VAL A 51 -3.23 -11.66 5.33
CA VAL A 51 -2.97 -12.46 4.12
C VAL A 51 -2.55 -11.59 2.93
N LYS A 52 -3.16 -10.40 2.76
CA LYS A 52 -2.72 -9.46 1.71
C LYS A 52 -1.29 -9.00 1.93
N HIS A 53 -0.93 -8.65 3.17
CA HIS A 53 0.44 -8.24 3.49
C HIS A 53 1.44 -9.37 3.27
N ALA A 54 1.13 -10.58 3.72
CA ALA A 54 1.96 -11.76 3.50
C ALA A 54 2.18 -12.06 2.01
N ARG A 55 1.13 -11.95 1.18
CA ARG A 55 1.26 -12.11 -0.27
C ARG A 55 2.23 -11.09 -0.88
N VAL A 56 2.11 -9.82 -0.51
CA VAL A 56 3.00 -8.76 -1.01
C VAL A 56 4.46 -9.02 -0.62
N GLU A 57 4.72 -9.53 0.59
CA GLU A 57 6.08 -9.87 1.01
C GLU A 57 6.65 -11.07 0.27
N VAL A 58 5.83 -12.11 0.05
CA VAL A 58 6.22 -13.26 -0.76
C VAL A 58 6.51 -12.85 -2.20
N ASP A 59 5.64 -12.05 -2.82
CA ASP A 59 5.83 -11.55 -4.18
C ASP A 59 7.13 -10.74 -4.30
N LYS A 60 7.42 -9.85 -3.34
CA LYS A 60 8.70 -9.12 -3.30
C LYS A 60 9.91 -10.04 -3.21
N LYS A 61 9.82 -11.12 -2.42
CA LYS A 61 10.91 -12.09 -2.29
C LYS A 61 11.11 -12.89 -3.58
N LEU A 62 10.03 -13.24 -4.26
CA LEU A 62 10.09 -13.87 -5.57
C LEU A 62 10.67 -12.91 -6.64
N ASP A 63 10.32 -11.64 -6.61
CA ASP A 63 10.89 -10.63 -7.53
C ASP A 63 12.39 -10.44 -7.30
N GLN A 64 12.83 -10.41 -6.04
CA GLN A 64 14.26 -10.36 -5.68
C GLN A 64 15.00 -11.61 -6.20
N LEU A 65 14.41 -12.79 -6.04
CA LEU A 65 14.96 -14.03 -6.59
C LEU A 65 15.03 -13.98 -8.12
N ARG A 66 13.99 -13.49 -8.76
CA ARG A 66 13.95 -13.34 -10.22
C ARG A 66 15.02 -12.37 -10.72
N GLN A 67 15.23 -11.26 -10.02
CA GLN A 67 16.28 -10.29 -10.34
C GLN A 67 17.67 -10.89 -10.18
N THR A 68 17.93 -11.65 -9.10
CA THR A 68 19.21 -12.35 -8.92
C THR A 68 19.42 -13.42 -9.98
N ILE A 69 18.38 -14.14 -10.40
CA ILE A 69 18.49 -15.06 -11.56
C ILE A 69 18.80 -14.27 -12.83
N HIS A 70 18.11 -13.14 -13.09
CA HIS A 70 18.43 -12.30 -14.24
C HIS A 70 19.87 -11.79 -14.22
N GLU A 71 20.39 -11.38 -13.06
CA GLU A 71 21.76 -10.91 -12.90
C GLU A 71 22.78 -12.06 -13.06
N ALA A 72 22.50 -13.23 -12.47
CA ALA A 72 23.37 -14.41 -12.55
C ALA A 72 23.33 -15.11 -13.92
N THR A 73 22.21 -14.98 -14.65
CA THR A 73 21.98 -15.61 -15.96
C THR A 73 22.15 -14.61 -17.10
N ALA A 74 22.43 -13.34 -16.82
CA ALA A 74 22.82 -12.37 -17.83
C ALA A 74 24.15 -12.83 -18.46
N PRO A 75 24.27 -12.86 -19.80
CA PRO A 75 25.55 -13.15 -20.45
C PRO A 75 26.61 -12.19 -19.92
N LYS A 76 27.73 -12.71 -19.40
CA LYS A 76 28.88 -11.88 -19.03
C LYS A 76 29.26 -11.03 -20.23
N GLU A 77 29.05 -9.72 -20.13
CA GLU A 77 29.60 -8.80 -21.12
C GLU A 77 31.12 -9.00 -21.14
N PRO A 78 31.74 -9.16 -22.33
CA PRO A 78 33.18 -9.18 -22.42
C PRO A 78 33.74 -7.87 -21.82
N PRO A 79 34.91 -7.90 -21.15
CA PRO A 79 35.48 -6.70 -20.55
C PRO A 79 35.82 -5.69 -21.65
N ALA A 80 34.90 -4.75 -21.91
CA ALA A 80 35.19 -3.59 -22.73
C ALA A 80 36.04 -2.63 -21.88
N SER A 81 37.35 -2.78 -22.07
CA SER A 81 38.40 -1.79 -21.88
C SER A 81 37.90 -0.37 -21.62
N SER A 82 38.43 0.25 -20.57
CA SER A 82 38.40 1.70 -20.34
C SER A 82 38.75 2.45 -21.63
N ALA A 83 37.73 2.88 -22.38
CA ALA A 83 37.88 3.71 -23.57
C ALA A 83 37.24 5.07 -23.26
N GLN A 84 38.03 6.10 -23.55
CA GLN A 84 37.90 7.45 -23.05
C GLN A 84 36.56 8.12 -23.38
N ARG A 85 36.07 8.86 -22.39
CA ARG A 85 35.17 10.01 -22.52
C ARG A 85 35.62 10.91 -23.69
N PRO A 86 34.81 11.17 -24.73
CA PRO A 86 35.15 12.22 -25.67
C PRO A 86 34.88 13.57 -25.02
N ALA A 87 35.97 14.32 -24.84
CA ALA A 87 35.96 15.71 -24.44
C ALA A 87 35.32 16.59 -25.53
N SER A 88 34.68 17.64 -25.03
CA SER A 88 34.20 18.85 -25.68
C SER A 88 34.86 19.30 -26.99
N ALA A 89 34.02 19.60 -27.98
CA ALA A 89 34.20 20.63 -29.01
C ALA A 89 32.80 21.23 -29.25
N GLY A 90 32.50 22.53 -29.27
CA GLY A 90 33.23 23.79 -29.24
C GLY A 90 32.27 24.87 -29.79
N ALA A 91 32.56 26.15 -29.52
CA ALA A 91 31.91 27.40 -30.00
C ALA A 91 30.85 28.01 -29.04
N SER A 92 31.12 29.03 -28.21
CA SER A 92 31.62 30.41 -28.43
C SER A 92 30.50 31.48 -28.40
N LYS A 93 30.46 32.24 -27.29
CA LYS A 93 30.12 33.68 -27.10
C LYS A 93 28.80 34.29 -27.65
N LYS A 94 27.95 34.80 -26.73
CA LYS A 94 27.72 36.26 -26.52
C LYS A 94 26.79 36.60 -25.33
N GLU A 95 27.40 37.24 -24.33
CA GLU A 95 27.00 38.46 -23.59
C GLU A 95 25.52 38.84 -23.28
N ARG A 96 25.20 38.80 -21.97
CA ARG A 96 24.42 39.70 -21.09
C ARG A 96 23.16 40.46 -21.60
N SER A 97 22.04 40.26 -20.90
CA SER A 97 21.33 41.29 -20.09
C SER A 97 20.23 40.69 -19.18
N ARG A 98 20.15 41.18 -17.94
CA ARG A 98 19.23 40.83 -16.81
C ARG A 98 17.97 41.73 -16.87
N PRO A 99 17.00 41.73 -15.91
CA PRO A 99 16.55 40.72 -14.93
C PRO A 99 14.99 40.58 -14.85
N GLY A 100 14.44 39.56 -14.18
CA GLY A 100 13.00 39.58 -13.88
C GLY A 100 12.41 38.44 -13.04
N ARG A 101 12.05 38.78 -11.80
CA ARG A 101 10.88 38.28 -11.03
C ARG A 101 11.08 37.14 -10.00
N LYS A 102 11.43 37.61 -8.80
CA LYS A 102 10.86 37.33 -7.47
C LYS A 102 10.80 35.87 -6.96
N ARG A 103 11.72 35.57 -6.03
CA ARG A 103 11.62 34.54 -5.00
C ARG A 103 10.43 34.84 -4.09
N SER A 104 9.42 33.96 -4.06
CA SER A 104 8.38 33.99 -3.03
C SER A 104 8.82 33.16 -1.82
N SER A 105 8.85 33.86 -0.69
CA SER A 105 9.03 33.38 0.67
C SER A 105 7.95 32.38 1.11
N SER A 106 8.33 31.38 1.90
CA SER A 106 7.51 30.98 3.04
C SER A 106 8.35 30.39 4.18
N PRO A 107 7.95 30.63 5.44
CA PRO A 107 8.87 30.72 6.56
C PRO A 107 8.98 29.44 7.38
N LYS A 108 10.10 29.43 8.10
CA LYS A 108 10.62 28.50 9.09
C LYS A 108 9.63 28.24 10.24
N ASN A 109 9.54 26.98 10.62
CA ASN A 109 9.02 26.40 11.86
C ASN A 109 8.81 27.35 13.04
N ARG A 110 7.63 27.29 13.65
CA ARG A 110 7.41 27.71 15.03
C ARG A 110 6.58 26.66 15.77
N ALA A 111 7.28 25.80 16.50
CA ALA A 111 6.72 24.99 17.57
C ALA A 111 6.90 25.72 18.92
N LYS A 112 6.05 25.34 19.89
CA LYS A 112 5.91 25.80 21.30
C LYS A 112 4.99 27.01 21.48
N SER A 113 4.06 27.04 22.43
CA SER A 113 3.50 26.06 23.37
C SER A 113 2.34 26.79 24.02
N ALA A 114 1.18 26.14 24.14
CA ALA A 114 0.10 26.59 25.01
C ALA A 114 0.47 26.34 26.49
N ARG A 115 -0.30 26.98 27.40
CA ARG A 115 -0.31 26.90 28.87
C ARG A 115 0.76 27.72 29.62
N ARG A 116 0.34 28.84 30.22
CA ARG A 116 -0.16 28.87 31.61
C ARG A 116 -0.76 30.24 31.91
#